data_AF-A0A1H4GIN8-F1
#
_entry.id   AF-A0A1H4GIN8-F1
#
_cell.length_a   1.000
_cell.length_b   1.000
_cell.length_c   1.000
_cell.angle_alpha   90.00
_cell.angle_beta   90.00
_cell.angle_gamma   90.00
#
_symmetry.space_group_name_H-M   'P 1'
#
loop_
_entity.id
_entity.type
_entity.pdbx_description
1 polymer ?
#
loop_
_entity_poly.entity_id
_entity_poly.type
_entity_poly.pdbx_seq_one_letter_code
_entity_poly.pdbx_strand_id
1 'polypeptide(L)'
;MPVIKVENLSKIFGKNAKQATKLLDEGLSKEEILKKTGNTVGVNRASFEVEEGEIFVIMGLSGSGKSTLVRLINRLIEPTEGSVMIDEEDLAKMNKQDLRNVRREKLSMVFQKFALFPHRTILQNAEFGLEVQGIDKEERSKLAKESLDMVGLGEYIHQFPSQLSGGMQQRVGLARALANDPEVLLMDEAFSALDPLIRKEMQDELLELQDNMKKTILFITHDLDEALRIGDRIALMKDGKIVQIGTPEEILVNPANDYVEKFVEDVDRSKVLEAQHIMKRPETVDIEKHGPRAALERMRKEGLSSIYVVDRKRKLYGYVTADDVSAAAKQDKKDLHDILHTDVPKADMHTTMHEIFNMIHDSPVPIAVVEDDKLKGIIVRGAVIAALAGSEVSINGNHS
;
A
#
# COMPACT_ATOMS: atom_id res chain seq x y z
N MET A 1 -7.75 -13.77 6.83
CA MET A 1 -8.17 -13.53 8.22
C MET A 1 -7.06 -12.73 8.83
N PRO A 2 -7.37 -11.67 9.59
CA PRO A 2 -6.33 -10.76 10.06
C PRO A 2 -5.45 -11.43 11.11
N VAL A 3 -4.13 -11.45 10.85
CA VAL A 3 -3.11 -11.92 11.80
C VAL A 3 -2.90 -10.88 12.89
N ILE A 4 -2.96 -9.58 12.55
CA ILE A 4 -2.88 -8.50 13.53
C ILE A 4 -4.20 -7.74 13.53
N LYS A 5 -4.78 -7.55 14.72
CA LYS A 5 -5.93 -6.67 14.88
C LYS A 5 -5.69 -5.67 16.01
N VAL A 6 -5.79 -4.39 15.67
CA VAL A 6 -5.58 -3.28 16.59
C VAL A 6 -6.89 -2.53 16.77
N GLU A 7 -7.33 -2.36 18.02
CA GLU A 7 -8.60 -1.69 18.32
C GLU A 7 -8.41 -0.55 19.32
N ASN A 8 -8.73 0.67 18.89
CA ASN A 8 -8.72 1.90 19.69
C ASN A 8 -7.42 2.13 20.48
N LEU A 9 -6.29 1.68 19.93
CA LEU A 9 -5.02 1.67 20.61
C LEU A 9 -4.50 3.09 20.82
N SER A 10 -4.20 3.43 22.07
CA SER A 10 -3.75 4.77 22.46
C SER A 10 -2.53 4.71 23.36
N LYS A 11 -1.66 5.70 23.23
CA LYS A 11 -0.54 5.92 24.15
C LYS A 11 -0.36 7.39 24.47
N ILE A 12 -0.44 7.69 25.75
CA ILE A 12 -0.15 9.01 26.32
C ILE A 12 1.08 8.89 27.22
N PHE A 13 2.06 9.76 26.98
CA PHE A 13 3.27 9.91 27.79
C PHE A 13 3.11 11.09 28.75
N GLY A 14 3.58 10.92 29.99
CA GLY A 14 3.57 11.98 31.00
C GLY A 14 2.90 11.57 32.31
N LYS A 15 2.78 12.53 33.24
CA LYS A 15 2.12 12.34 34.54
C LYS A 15 0.62 12.62 34.35
N ASN A 16 -0.23 11.67 34.75
CA ASN A 16 -1.70 11.71 34.67
C ASN A 16 -2.33 11.51 33.27
N ALA A 17 -2.00 10.39 32.62
CA ALA A 17 -2.61 9.97 31.34
C ALA A 17 -4.16 10.00 31.33
N LYS A 18 -4.82 9.73 32.48
CA LYS A 18 -6.28 9.79 32.61
C LYS A 18 -6.86 11.18 32.32
N GLN A 19 -6.17 12.25 32.73
CA GLN A 19 -6.65 13.62 32.47
C GLN A 19 -6.52 13.95 30.99
N ALA A 20 -5.40 13.62 30.37
CA ALA A 20 -5.17 13.80 28.94
C ALA A 20 -6.16 12.99 28.08
N THR A 21 -6.53 11.78 28.53
CA THR A 21 -7.55 10.96 27.87
C THR A 21 -8.92 11.65 27.84
N LYS A 22 -9.36 12.25 28.96
CA LYS A 22 -10.61 13.03 28.99
C LYS A 22 -10.57 14.22 28.04
N LEU A 23 -9.43 14.91 27.95
CA LEU A 23 -9.28 16.03 27.02
C LEU A 23 -9.31 15.58 25.55
N LEU A 24 -8.84 14.36 25.25
CA LEU A 24 -9.02 13.76 23.92
C LEU A 24 -10.49 13.49 23.63
N ASP A 25 -11.27 13.03 24.62
CA ASP A 25 -12.73 12.83 24.49
C ASP A 25 -13.48 14.14 24.23
N GLU A 26 -12.99 15.24 24.81
CA GLU A 26 -13.49 16.60 24.57
C GLU A 26 -13.07 17.17 23.20
N GLY A 27 -12.29 16.42 22.41
CA GLY A 27 -11.90 16.79 21.05
C GLY A 27 -10.65 17.67 20.94
N LEU A 28 -9.91 17.88 22.04
CA LEU A 28 -8.69 18.70 22.00
C LEU A 28 -7.60 18.03 21.16
N SER A 29 -6.81 18.86 20.49
CA SER A 29 -5.64 18.45 19.74
C SER A 29 -4.48 18.02 20.67
N LYS A 30 -3.55 17.25 20.10
CA LYS A 30 -2.31 16.83 20.75
C LYS A 30 -1.52 18.02 21.31
N GLU A 31 -1.46 19.13 20.57
CA GLU A 31 -0.74 20.34 21.00
C GLU A 31 -1.41 21.03 22.17
N GLU A 32 -2.74 21.13 22.17
CA GLU A 32 -3.50 21.74 23.26
C GLU A 32 -3.37 20.92 24.55
N ILE A 33 -3.40 19.60 24.45
CA ILE A 33 -3.21 18.69 25.59
C ILE A 33 -1.81 18.83 26.16
N LEU A 34 -0.78 18.89 25.30
CA LEU A 34 0.59 19.12 25.73
C LEU A 34 0.71 20.46 26.49
N LYS A 35 0.15 21.55 25.95
CA LYS A 35 0.17 22.86 26.60
C LYS A 35 -0.59 22.88 27.93
N LYS A 36 -1.75 22.22 28.02
CA LYS A 36 -2.59 22.22 29.22
C LYS A 36 -2.11 21.29 30.33
N THR A 37 -1.52 20.15 29.97
CA THR A 37 -1.25 19.07 30.93
C THR A 37 0.21 18.63 31.00
N GLY A 38 1.04 19.03 30.04
CA GLY A 38 2.40 18.51 29.87
C GLY A 38 2.46 17.06 29.39
N ASN A 39 1.33 16.44 29.04
CA ASN A 39 1.29 15.08 28.50
C ASN A 39 1.39 15.09 26.97
N THR A 40 2.18 14.18 26.42
CA THR A 40 2.34 13.99 24.97
C THR A 40 1.49 12.83 24.50
N VAL A 41 0.58 13.07 23.56
CA VAL A 41 -0.17 12.00 22.89
C VAL A 41 0.71 11.40 21.79
N GLY A 42 1.12 10.15 21.96
CA GLY A 42 1.95 9.42 21.01
C GLY A 42 1.13 8.71 19.94
N VAL A 43 0.09 8.00 20.36
CA VAL A 43 -0.90 7.32 19.49
C VAL A 43 -2.28 7.61 20.06
N ASN A 44 -3.26 7.83 19.19
CA ASN A 44 -4.63 8.20 19.55
C ASN A 44 -5.63 7.34 18.79
N ARG A 45 -6.21 6.36 19.49
CA ARG A 45 -7.28 5.47 19.04
C ARG A 45 -7.05 4.91 17.63
N ALA A 46 -5.84 4.42 17.38
CA ALA A 46 -5.53 3.74 16.14
C ALA A 46 -6.28 2.41 16.08
N SER A 47 -6.96 2.16 14.96
CA SER A 47 -7.67 0.92 14.69
C SER A 47 -7.40 0.48 13.25
N PHE A 48 -6.95 -0.76 13.08
CA PHE A 48 -6.68 -1.37 11.77
C PHE A 48 -6.48 -2.87 11.91
N GLU A 49 -6.54 -3.55 10.77
CA GLU A 49 -6.35 -5.00 10.64
C GLU A 49 -5.28 -5.26 9.57
N VAL A 50 -4.42 -6.24 9.85
CA VAL A 50 -3.37 -6.71 8.96
C VAL A 50 -3.65 -8.16 8.58
N GLU A 51 -3.83 -8.41 7.28
CA GLU A 51 -4.10 -9.74 6.73
C GLU A 51 -2.84 -10.61 6.66
N GLU A 52 -3.04 -11.93 6.69
CA GLU A 52 -1.96 -12.89 6.57
C GLU A 52 -1.19 -12.72 5.25
N GLY A 53 0.13 -12.65 5.37
CA GLY A 53 1.03 -12.55 4.23
C GLY A 53 1.06 -11.18 3.57
N GLU A 54 0.32 -10.18 4.03
CA GLU A 54 0.39 -8.83 3.44
C GLU A 54 1.58 -8.02 3.99
N ILE A 55 2.08 -7.09 3.17
CA ILE A 55 2.98 -6.02 3.59
C ILE A 55 2.13 -4.79 3.90
N PHE A 56 1.85 -4.58 5.18
CA PHE A 56 1.11 -3.42 5.66
C PHE A 56 2.08 -2.32 6.07
N VAL A 57 2.06 -1.22 5.32
CA VAL A 57 2.97 -0.09 5.54
C VAL A 57 2.31 0.96 6.42
N ILE A 58 2.93 1.31 7.54
CA ILE A 58 2.56 2.47 8.35
C ILE A 58 3.47 3.63 7.96
N MET A 59 2.85 4.68 7.45
CA MET A 59 3.54 5.83 6.90
C MET A 59 3.16 7.15 7.59
N GLY A 60 4.06 8.13 7.61
CA GLY A 60 3.79 9.47 8.11
C GLY A 60 5.05 10.24 8.49
N LEU A 61 4.90 11.54 8.72
CA LEU A 61 6.02 12.42 9.11
C LEU A 61 6.66 12.01 10.44
N SER A 62 7.86 12.52 10.71
CA SER A 62 8.49 12.37 12.03
C SER A 62 7.57 12.91 13.14
N GLY A 63 7.48 12.20 14.25
CA GLY A 63 6.60 12.57 15.38
C GLY A 63 5.11 12.23 15.24
N SER A 64 4.70 11.60 14.13
CA SER A 64 3.32 11.15 13.89
C SER A 64 2.88 9.93 14.73
N GLY A 65 3.81 9.23 15.39
CA GLY A 65 3.51 8.12 16.30
C GLY A 65 3.82 6.71 15.78
N LYS A 66 4.29 6.56 14.54
CA LYS A 66 4.57 5.25 13.88
C LYS A 66 5.40 4.28 14.73
N SER A 67 6.60 4.70 15.12
CA SER A 67 7.50 3.87 15.93
C SER A 67 6.98 3.67 17.37
N THR A 68 6.04 4.50 17.84
CA THR A 68 5.32 4.21 19.09
C THR A 68 4.31 3.11 18.86
N LEU A 69 3.55 3.16 17.76
CA LEU A 69 2.56 2.16 17.39
C LEU A 69 3.16 0.77 17.26
N VAL A 70 4.27 0.58 16.54
CA VAL A 70 4.92 -0.75 16.43
C VAL A 70 5.41 -1.28 17.76
N ARG A 71 5.88 -0.39 18.65
CA ARG A 71 6.31 -0.76 20.00
C ARG A 71 5.14 -1.09 20.90
N LEU A 72 3.95 -0.54 20.66
CA LEU A 72 2.72 -0.95 21.33
C LEU A 72 2.25 -2.32 20.85
N ILE A 73 2.36 -2.59 19.54
CA ILE A 73 2.01 -3.90 18.94
C ILE A 73 2.90 -5.00 19.50
N ASN A 74 4.22 -4.77 19.53
CA ASN A 74 5.14 -5.68 20.23
C ASN A 74 5.02 -5.59 21.77
N ARG A 75 4.19 -4.69 22.32
CA ARG A 75 4.02 -4.39 23.75
C ARG A 75 5.34 -4.04 24.50
N LEU A 76 6.34 -3.53 23.79
CA LEU A 76 7.56 -2.97 24.39
C LEU A 76 7.25 -1.69 25.18
N ILE A 77 6.15 -1.03 24.80
CA ILE A 77 5.52 0.05 25.55
C ILE A 77 4.11 -0.44 25.91
N GLU A 78 3.69 -0.26 27.17
CA GLU A 78 2.32 -0.58 27.57
C GLU A 78 1.34 0.45 26.99
N PRO A 79 0.21 0.01 26.40
CA PRO A 79 -0.84 0.91 25.95
C PRO A 79 -1.48 1.67 27.11
N THR A 80 -1.99 2.87 26.81
CA THR A 80 -2.85 3.60 27.75
C THR A 80 -4.28 3.09 27.65
N GLU A 81 -4.76 2.81 26.44
CA GLU A 81 -6.08 2.26 26.14
C GLU A 81 -6.01 1.40 24.87
N GLY A 82 -7.05 0.59 24.65
CA GLY A 82 -7.19 -0.29 23.49
C GLY A 82 -6.53 -1.66 23.66
N SER A 83 -6.61 -2.47 22.60
CA SER A 83 -6.11 -3.84 22.56
C SER A 83 -5.34 -4.11 21.26
N VAL A 84 -4.47 -5.11 21.33
CA VAL A 84 -3.73 -5.66 20.18
C VAL A 84 -3.94 -7.17 20.24
N MET A 85 -4.44 -7.75 19.17
CA MET A 85 -4.58 -9.19 18.99
C MET A 85 -3.59 -9.67 17.92
N ILE A 86 -2.92 -10.79 18.20
CA ILE A 86 -2.11 -11.54 17.25
C ILE A 86 -2.67 -12.96 17.22
N ASP A 87 -3.14 -13.43 16.06
CA ASP A 87 -3.85 -14.71 15.89
C ASP A 87 -4.97 -14.93 16.91
N GLU A 88 -5.86 -13.95 17.06
CA GLU A 88 -6.97 -13.95 18.03
C GLU A 88 -6.54 -13.91 19.52
N GLU A 89 -5.23 -13.87 19.83
CA GLU A 89 -4.74 -13.77 21.20
C GLU A 89 -4.52 -12.30 21.60
N ASP A 90 -5.20 -11.83 22.65
CA ASP A 90 -5.09 -10.45 23.14
C ASP A 90 -3.82 -10.23 23.99
N LEU A 91 -2.83 -9.54 23.41
CA LEU A 91 -1.54 -9.27 24.05
C LEU A 91 -1.67 -8.39 25.28
N ALA A 92 -2.69 -7.54 25.39
CA ALA A 92 -2.85 -6.65 26.54
C ALA A 92 -3.20 -7.43 27.82
N LYS A 93 -3.89 -8.56 27.67
CA LYS A 93 -4.33 -9.43 28.79
C LYS A 93 -3.29 -10.48 29.19
N MET A 94 -2.28 -10.72 28.35
CA MET A 94 -1.24 -11.71 28.62
C MET A 94 -0.41 -11.36 29.86
N ASN A 95 -0.03 -12.40 30.61
CA ASN A 95 0.99 -12.28 31.63
C ASN A 95 2.39 -12.14 30.98
N LYS A 96 3.41 -11.86 31.79
CA LYS A 96 4.77 -11.62 31.27
C LYS A 96 5.41 -12.85 30.62
N GLN A 97 5.03 -14.06 30.99
CA GLN A 97 5.58 -15.29 30.42
C GLN A 97 4.97 -15.56 29.04
N ASP A 98 3.65 -15.48 28.93
CA ASP A 98 2.95 -15.71 27.66
C ASP A 98 3.37 -14.67 26.61
N LEU A 99 3.46 -13.40 27.01
CA LEU A 99 3.97 -12.32 26.16
C LEU A 99 5.41 -12.59 25.67
N ARG A 100 6.27 -13.21 26.50
CA ARG A 100 7.62 -13.59 26.09
C ARG A 100 7.61 -14.72 25.07
N ASN A 101 6.70 -15.68 25.19
CA ASN A 101 6.59 -16.79 24.25
C ASN A 101 6.10 -16.28 22.89
N VAL A 102 5.05 -15.45 22.85
CA VAL A 102 4.57 -14.80 21.61
C VAL A 102 5.69 -14.02 20.92
N ARG A 103 6.50 -13.26 21.67
CA ARG A 103 7.65 -12.53 21.11
C ARG A 103 8.81 -13.40 20.63
N ARG A 104 8.86 -14.65 21.07
CA ARG A 104 9.91 -15.60 20.68
C ARG A 104 9.49 -16.36 19.43
N GLU A 105 8.23 -16.75 19.35
CA GLU A 105 7.71 -17.69 18.36
C GLU A 105 7.00 -16.98 17.20
N LYS A 106 6.18 -15.97 17.50
CA LYS A 106 5.28 -15.36 16.50
C LYS A 106 5.78 -14.03 15.95
N LEU A 107 6.41 -13.21 16.79
CA LEU A 107 6.84 -11.86 16.43
C LEU A 107 8.36 -11.76 16.30
N SER A 108 8.81 -11.01 15.30
CA SER A 108 10.20 -10.58 15.21
C SER A 108 10.30 -9.10 14.87
N MET A 109 11.37 -8.44 15.31
CA MET A 109 11.52 -6.99 15.15
C MET A 109 12.87 -6.62 14.53
N VAL A 110 12.81 -5.79 13.49
CA VAL A 110 13.96 -5.15 12.84
C VAL A 110 13.94 -3.66 13.21
N PHE A 111 15.02 -3.19 13.85
CA PHE A 111 15.14 -1.82 14.33
C PHE A 111 15.89 -0.92 13.32
N GLN A 112 15.54 0.37 13.30
CA GLN A 112 16.21 1.41 12.51
C GLN A 112 17.74 1.43 12.65
N LYS A 113 18.25 1.34 13.88
CA LYS A 113 19.67 1.08 14.15
C LYS A 113 19.77 -0.40 14.44
N PHE A 114 20.44 -1.15 13.57
CA PHE A 114 20.47 -2.62 13.44
C PHE A 114 20.54 -3.43 14.76
N ALA A 115 20.95 -2.80 15.86
CA ALA A 115 20.95 -3.34 17.22
C ALA A 115 21.69 -4.68 17.29
N LEU A 116 22.75 -4.81 16.48
CA LEU A 116 23.64 -5.95 16.50
C LEU A 116 24.54 -5.87 17.72
N PHE A 117 24.82 -7.03 18.31
CA PHE A 117 25.78 -7.17 19.39
C PHE A 117 27.20 -7.07 18.81
N PRO A 118 27.97 -6.03 19.12
CA PRO A 118 29.27 -5.79 18.49
C PRO A 118 30.35 -6.79 18.92
N HIS A 119 30.13 -7.48 20.04
CA HIS A 119 31.03 -8.47 20.63
C HIS A 119 30.69 -9.91 20.20
N ARG A 120 29.74 -10.08 19.29
CA ARG A 120 29.33 -11.38 18.73
C ARG A 120 29.58 -11.37 17.23
N THR A 121 29.90 -12.53 16.66
CA THR A 121 29.95 -12.69 15.19
C THR A 121 28.56 -12.52 14.59
N ILE A 122 28.47 -12.41 13.27
CA ILE A 122 27.17 -12.24 12.61
C ILE A 122 26.32 -13.51 12.72
N LEU A 123 26.93 -14.70 12.71
CA LEU A 123 26.24 -15.96 13.02
C LEU A 123 25.67 -15.96 14.43
N GLN A 124 26.46 -15.53 15.42
CA GLN A 124 26.04 -15.43 16.82
C GLN A 124 24.96 -14.36 17.05
N ASN A 125 24.90 -13.34 16.19
CA ASN A 125 23.80 -12.39 16.18
C ASN A 125 22.53 -13.04 15.63
N ALA A 126 22.64 -13.75 14.50
CA ALA A 126 21.52 -14.40 13.85
C ALA A 126 20.90 -15.51 14.72
N GLU A 127 21.71 -16.35 15.39
CA GLU A 127 21.19 -17.44 16.25
C GLU A 127 20.69 -16.97 17.62
N PHE A 128 20.81 -15.68 17.96
CA PHE A 128 20.53 -15.20 19.32
C PHE A 128 19.09 -15.45 19.77
N GLY A 129 18.10 -15.29 18.88
CA GLY A 129 16.69 -15.55 19.22
C GLY A 129 16.46 -17.02 19.58
N LEU A 130 17.01 -17.92 18.79
CA LEU A 130 17.01 -19.38 19.00
C LEU A 130 17.78 -19.79 20.27
N GLU A 131 18.91 -19.13 20.58
CA GLU A 131 19.63 -19.31 21.84
C GLU A 131 18.74 -18.97 23.04
N VAL A 132 17.96 -17.87 22.96
CA VAL A 132 17.05 -17.44 24.02
C VAL A 132 15.81 -18.35 24.14
N GLN A 133 15.41 -19.03 23.06
CA GLN A 133 14.40 -20.08 23.07
C GLN A 133 14.90 -21.40 23.67
N GLY A 134 16.22 -21.60 23.73
CA GLY A 134 16.83 -22.82 24.25
C GLY A 134 17.02 -23.92 23.19
N ILE A 135 17.02 -23.56 21.91
CA ILE A 135 17.34 -24.49 20.82
C ILE A 135 18.81 -24.92 20.92
N ASP A 136 19.08 -26.19 20.61
CA ASP A 136 20.42 -26.76 20.64
C ASP A 136 21.39 -25.98 19.73
N LYS A 137 22.66 -25.93 20.12
CA LYS A 137 23.69 -25.16 19.42
C LYS A 137 23.86 -25.58 17.97
N GLU A 138 23.84 -26.87 17.67
CA GLU A 138 24.04 -27.35 16.30
C GLU A 138 22.88 -26.91 15.40
N GLU A 139 21.65 -27.08 15.87
CA GLU A 139 20.46 -26.73 15.11
C GLU A 139 20.31 -25.21 14.95
N ARG A 140 20.52 -24.42 16.00
CA ARG A 140 20.41 -22.97 15.90
C ARG A 140 21.47 -22.35 15.00
N SER A 141 22.71 -22.88 15.01
CA SER A 141 23.77 -22.41 14.11
C SER A 141 23.45 -22.76 12.65
N LYS A 142 22.81 -23.90 12.40
CA LYS A 142 22.33 -24.28 11.07
C LYS A 142 21.23 -23.33 10.57
N LEU A 143 20.16 -23.13 11.32
CA LEU A 143 19.05 -22.22 10.95
C LEU A 143 19.52 -20.78 10.76
N ALA A 144 20.40 -20.30 11.64
CA ALA A 144 20.99 -18.98 11.52
C ALA A 144 21.87 -18.83 10.27
N LYS A 145 22.61 -19.88 9.90
CA LYS A 145 23.40 -19.90 8.67
C LYS A 145 22.50 -19.90 7.43
N GLU A 146 21.46 -20.72 7.39
CA GLU A 146 20.47 -20.72 6.30
C GLU A 146 19.85 -19.33 6.12
N SER A 147 19.53 -18.65 7.22
CA SER A 147 19.02 -17.27 7.19
C SER A 147 20.04 -16.26 6.69
N LEU A 148 21.32 -16.44 7.01
CA LEU A 148 22.40 -15.60 6.49
C LEU A 148 22.67 -15.88 5.01
N ASP A 149 22.53 -17.14 4.56
CA ASP A 149 22.65 -17.53 3.16
C ASP A 149 21.54 -16.88 2.32
N MET A 150 20.29 -16.85 2.81
CA MET A 150 19.15 -16.20 2.15
C MET A 150 19.37 -14.72 1.88
N VAL A 151 20.11 -14.02 2.75
CA VAL A 151 20.44 -12.59 2.58
C VAL A 151 21.83 -12.37 1.96
N GLY A 152 22.46 -13.41 1.42
CA GLY A 152 23.75 -13.32 0.73
C GLY A 152 24.97 -13.12 1.64
N LEU A 153 24.89 -13.47 2.92
CA LEU A 153 25.95 -13.30 3.93
C LEU A 153 26.60 -14.61 4.41
N GLY A 154 26.34 -15.73 3.74
CA GLY A 154 26.88 -17.05 4.09
C GLY A 154 28.39 -17.14 4.27
N GLU A 155 29.13 -16.46 3.41
CA GLU A 155 30.60 -16.42 3.43
C GLU A 155 31.16 -15.57 4.60
N TYR A 156 30.32 -14.73 5.21
CA TYR A 156 30.72 -13.72 6.20
C TYR A 156 30.42 -14.15 7.64
N ILE A 157 29.92 -15.36 7.87
CA ILE A 157 29.35 -15.85 9.16
C ILE A 157 30.23 -15.64 10.40
N HIS A 158 31.56 -15.63 10.22
CA HIS A 158 32.54 -15.47 11.30
C HIS A 158 32.99 -14.01 11.54
N GLN A 159 32.55 -13.07 10.72
CA GLN A 159 32.89 -11.66 10.87
C GLN A 159 32.08 -11.00 11.99
N PHE A 160 32.62 -9.91 12.52
CA PHE A 160 31.96 -9.04 13.49
C PHE A 160 31.23 -7.89 12.77
N PRO A 161 30.16 -7.32 13.36
CA PRO A 161 29.43 -6.21 12.77
C PRO A 161 30.30 -5.02 12.35
N SER A 162 31.38 -4.72 13.09
CA SER A 162 32.32 -3.63 12.78
C SER A 162 33.12 -3.84 11.50
N GLN A 163 33.15 -5.05 10.95
CA GLN A 163 33.84 -5.40 9.70
C GLN A 163 32.91 -5.32 8.48
N LEU A 164 31.63 -5.04 8.70
CA LEU A 164 30.59 -5.04 7.67
C LEU A 164 30.17 -3.61 7.28
N SER A 165 29.77 -3.45 6.02
CA SER A 165 29.09 -2.23 5.55
C SER A 165 27.72 -2.07 6.25
N GLY A 166 27.15 -0.86 6.19
CA GLY A 166 25.82 -0.61 6.78
C GLY A 166 24.73 -1.52 6.21
N GLY A 167 24.71 -1.73 4.88
CA GLY A 167 23.80 -2.65 4.22
C GLY A 167 23.97 -4.10 4.68
N MET A 168 25.22 -4.56 4.82
CA MET A 168 25.48 -5.91 5.35
C MET A 168 25.03 -6.05 6.81
N GLN A 169 25.27 -5.05 7.67
CA GLN A 169 24.76 -5.07 9.05
C GLN A 169 23.22 -5.15 9.09
N GLN A 170 22.56 -4.49 8.15
CA GLN A 170 21.11 -4.57 8.01
C GLN A 170 20.63 -5.96 7.62
N ARG A 171 21.27 -6.59 6.64
CA ARG A 171 20.99 -7.97 6.25
C ARG A 171 21.18 -8.95 7.41
N VAL A 172 22.18 -8.74 8.27
CA VAL A 172 22.33 -9.53 9.50
C VAL A 172 21.14 -9.31 10.44
N GLY A 173 20.66 -8.07 10.58
CA GLY A 173 19.47 -7.75 11.38
C GLY A 173 18.20 -8.44 10.86
N LEU A 174 18.04 -8.49 9.54
CA LEU A 174 16.94 -9.20 8.88
C LEU A 174 17.09 -10.72 9.03
N ALA A 175 18.26 -11.29 8.76
CA ALA A 175 18.54 -12.70 8.94
C ALA A 175 18.30 -13.15 10.40
N ARG A 176 18.71 -12.35 11.39
CA ARG A 176 18.40 -12.60 12.81
C ARG A 176 16.89 -12.63 13.06
N ALA A 177 16.15 -11.78 12.38
CA ALA A 177 14.71 -11.73 12.55
C ALA A 177 14.03 -12.96 11.91
N LEU A 178 14.48 -13.37 10.74
CA LEU A 178 14.00 -14.52 9.97
C LEU A 178 14.41 -15.87 10.55
N ALA A 179 15.56 -15.96 11.21
CA ALA A 179 16.05 -17.22 11.79
C ALA A 179 15.12 -17.82 12.85
N ASN A 180 14.26 -17.01 13.47
CA ASN A 180 13.24 -17.48 14.42
C ASN A 180 11.96 -17.97 13.72
N ASP A 181 11.90 -17.93 12.39
CA ASP A 181 10.74 -18.26 11.56
C ASP A 181 9.42 -17.60 12.01
N PRO A 182 9.41 -16.27 12.27
CA PRO A 182 8.25 -15.60 12.85
C PRO A 182 7.05 -15.61 11.89
N GLU A 183 5.85 -15.50 12.43
CA GLU A 183 4.61 -15.29 11.65
C GLU A 183 4.49 -13.82 11.20
N VAL A 184 4.95 -12.90 12.07
CA VAL A 184 4.90 -11.45 11.85
C VAL A 184 6.28 -10.81 11.99
N LEU A 185 6.67 -10.05 10.96
CA LEU A 185 7.87 -9.23 10.96
C LEU A 185 7.52 -7.75 11.15
N LEU A 186 8.02 -7.16 12.23
CA LEU A 186 7.84 -5.75 12.56
C LEU A 186 9.09 -4.95 12.17
N MET A 187 8.99 -4.03 11.23
CA MET A 187 10.15 -3.26 10.71
C MET A 187 9.98 -1.77 11.01
N ASP A 188 10.84 -1.21 11.88
CA ASP A 188 10.79 0.22 12.28
C ASP A 188 11.84 1.03 11.52
N GLU A 189 11.45 1.71 10.42
CA GLU A 189 12.32 2.53 9.56
C GLU A 189 13.61 1.82 9.14
N ALA A 190 13.48 0.52 8.85
CA ALA A 190 14.62 -0.36 8.65
C ALA A 190 15.56 0.21 7.57
N PHE A 191 15.06 0.56 6.38
CA PHE A 191 15.91 0.95 5.25
C PHE A 191 16.29 2.44 5.20
N SER A 192 15.85 3.24 6.18
CA SER A 192 16.02 4.70 6.21
C SER A 192 17.48 5.18 6.23
N ALA A 193 18.38 4.37 6.81
CA ALA A 193 19.79 4.71 6.96
C ALA A 193 20.67 4.27 5.77
N LEU A 194 20.06 3.64 4.77
CA LEU A 194 20.76 3.11 3.60
C LEU A 194 20.83 4.14 2.46
N ASP A 195 21.90 4.06 1.69
CA ASP A 195 22.00 4.75 0.41
C ASP A 195 20.92 4.23 -0.58
N PRO A 196 20.54 5.03 -1.59
CA PRO A 196 19.43 4.70 -2.47
C PRO A 196 19.56 3.38 -3.24
N LEU A 197 20.79 2.98 -3.61
CA LEU A 197 21.01 1.76 -4.38
C LEU A 197 20.81 0.53 -3.49
N ILE A 198 21.45 0.52 -2.33
CA ILE A 198 21.32 -0.57 -1.35
C ILE A 198 19.90 -0.63 -0.79
N ARG A 199 19.23 0.52 -0.58
CA ARG A 199 17.81 0.56 -0.20
C ARG A 199 16.94 -0.19 -1.21
N LYS A 200 17.12 0.09 -2.50
CA LYS A 200 16.38 -0.55 -3.58
C LYS A 200 16.62 -2.06 -3.60
N GLU A 201 17.87 -2.48 -3.50
CA GLU A 201 18.23 -3.91 -3.45
C GLU A 201 17.59 -4.62 -2.25
N MET A 202 17.62 -4.00 -1.06
CA MET A 202 17.00 -4.55 0.15
C MET A 202 15.47 -4.63 0.06
N GLN A 203 14.83 -3.70 -0.63
CA GLN A 203 13.39 -3.75 -0.89
C GLN A 203 13.04 -4.90 -1.83
N ASP A 204 13.83 -5.12 -2.89
CA ASP A 204 13.65 -6.24 -3.81
C ASP A 204 13.84 -7.58 -3.08
N GLU A 205 14.86 -7.71 -2.23
CA GLU A 205 15.05 -8.89 -1.38
C GLU A 205 13.87 -9.11 -0.42
N LEU A 206 13.31 -8.04 0.16
CA LEU A 206 12.15 -8.15 1.06
C LEU A 206 10.91 -8.67 0.33
N LEU A 207 10.66 -8.20 -0.89
CA LEU A 207 9.57 -8.67 -1.74
C LEU A 207 9.75 -10.14 -2.12
N GLU A 208 10.96 -10.54 -2.54
CA GLU A 208 11.26 -11.94 -2.83
C GLU A 208 11.07 -12.85 -1.59
N LEU A 209 11.49 -12.38 -0.41
CA LEU A 209 11.31 -13.11 0.84
C LEU A 209 9.83 -13.25 1.22
N GLN A 210 9.05 -12.17 1.10
CA GLN A 210 7.61 -12.21 1.35
C GLN A 210 6.91 -13.14 0.35
N ASP A 211 7.31 -13.15 -0.92
CA ASP A 211 6.71 -14.02 -1.93
C ASP A 211 6.98 -15.50 -1.66
N ASN A 212 8.18 -15.84 -1.21
CA ASN A 212 8.59 -17.22 -0.93
C ASN A 212 8.07 -17.74 0.41
N MET A 213 8.07 -16.89 1.45
CA MET A 213 7.78 -17.32 2.83
C MET A 213 6.37 -16.92 3.31
N LYS A 214 5.66 -16.07 2.56
CA LYS A 214 4.33 -15.53 2.87
C LYS A 214 4.19 -15.03 4.32
N LYS A 215 5.25 -14.38 4.82
CA LYS A 215 5.26 -13.76 6.14
C LYS A 215 4.48 -12.46 6.13
N THR A 216 3.78 -12.18 7.23
CA THR A 216 3.07 -10.92 7.41
C THR A 216 4.06 -9.85 7.84
N ILE A 217 4.09 -8.70 7.15
CA ILE A 217 5.09 -7.66 7.40
C ILE A 217 4.40 -6.36 7.79
N LEU A 218 4.68 -5.85 8.99
CA LEU A 218 4.32 -4.50 9.39
C LEU A 218 5.51 -3.58 9.21
N PHE A 219 5.49 -2.79 8.14
CA PHE A 219 6.61 -1.97 7.71
C PHE A 219 6.40 -0.50 8.03
N ILE A 220 7.34 0.17 8.71
CA ILE A 220 7.28 1.61 8.98
C ILE A 220 8.26 2.34 8.09
N THR A 221 7.76 3.38 7.43
CA THR A 221 8.60 4.33 6.72
C THR A 221 8.07 5.77 6.79
N HIS A 222 8.93 6.71 6.42
CA HIS A 222 8.56 8.08 6.12
C HIS A 222 8.74 8.42 4.63
N ASP A 223 9.22 7.48 3.82
CA ASP A 223 9.46 7.59 2.38
C ASP A 223 8.29 7.00 1.58
N LEU A 224 7.67 7.81 0.73
CA LEU A 224 6.42 7.45 0.06
C LEU A 224 6.69 6.52 -1.12
N ASP A 225 7.79 6.73 -1.82
CA ASP A 225 8.20 5.83 -2.90
C ASP A 225 8.46 4.43 -2.36
N GLU A 226 9.01 4.33 -1.15
CA GLU A 226 9.16 3.05 -0.46
C GLU A 226 7.81 2.41 -0.13
N ALA A 227 6.89 3.17 0.46
CA ALA A 227 5.56 2.66 0.81
C ALA A 227 4.77 2.18 -0.41
N LEU A 228 4.80 2.94 -1.51
CA LEU A 228 4.12 2.61 -2.76
C LEU A 228 4.75 1.42 -3.48
N ARG A 229 6.05 1.19 -3.29
CA ARG A 229 6.76 0.10 -3.97
C ARG A 229 6.55 -1.25 -3.31
N ILE A 230 6.54 -1.31 -1.98
CA ILE A 230 6.51 -2.59 -1.25
C ILE A 230 5.17 -2.87 -0.56
N GLY A 231 4.33 -1.85 -0.35
CA GLY A 231 3.13 -1.99 0.46
C GLY A 231 1.94 -2.50 -0.35
N ASP A 232 1.31 -3.58 0.11
CA ASP A 232 -0.01 -4.00 -0.37
C ASP A 232 -1.08 -3.00 0.09
N ARG A 233 -0.95 -2.53 1.34
CA ARG A 233 -1.81 -1.53 1.97
C ARG A 233 -0.98 -0.54 2.77
N ILE A 234 -1.39 0.72 2.72
CA ILE A 234 -0.71 1.83 3.38
C ILE A 234 -1.66 2.49 4.38
N ALA A 235 -1.25 2.58 5.64
CA ALA A 235 -1.87 3.40 6.67
C ALA A 235 -1.08 4.69 6.87
N LEU A 236 -1.67 5.81 6.46
CA LEU A 236 -1.11 7.13 6.70
C LEU A 236 -1.45 7.59 8.13
N MET A 237 -0.44 8.06 8.85
CA MET A 237 -0.54 8.57 10.22
C MET A 237 -0.19 10.05 10.30
N LYS A 238 -0.99 10.77 11.10
CA LYS A 238 -0.76 12.17 11.47
C LYS A 238 -1.15 12.39 12.92
N ASP A 239 -0.29 13.04 13.69
CA ASP A 239 -0.56 13.43 15.08
C ASP A 239 -1.07 12.29 15.99
N GLY A 240 -0.58 11.07 15.76
CA GLY A 240 -0.95 9.87 16.51
C GLY A 240 -2.20 9.16 16.00
N LYS A 241 -2.89 9.71 15.00
CA LYS A 241 -4.10 9.11 14.39
C LYS A 241 -3.77 8.52 13.03
N ILE A 242 -4.48 7.46 12.66
CA ILE A 242 -4.55 6.99 11.28
C ILE A 242 -5.53 7.91 10.54
N VAL A 243 -5.09 8.48 9.41
CA VAL A 243 -5.89 9.41 8.60
C VAL A 243 -6.52 8.74 7.39
N GLN A 244 -5.87 7.74 6.82
CA GLN A 244 -6.36 6.95 5.69
C GLN A 244 -5.67 5.59 5.68
N ILE A 245 -6.41 4.56 5.30
CA ILE A 245 -5.88 3.24 4.96
C ILE A 245 -6.40 2.91 3.56
N GLY A 246 -5.54 2.46 2.68
CA GLY A 246 -5.92 2.03 1.33
C GLY A 246 -4.77 1.37 0.60
N THR A 247 -5.03 0.89 -0.61
CA THR A 247 -3.97 0.43 -1.51
C THR A 247 -3.13 1.63 -2.00
N PRO A 248 -1.91 1.42 -2.50
CA PRO A 248 -1.11 2.47 -3.13
C PRO A 248 -1.91 3.34 -4.11
N GLU A 249 -2.74 2.72 -4.94
CA GLU A 249 -3.56 3.41 -5.94
C GLU A 249 -4.67 4.24 -5.30
N GLU A 250 -5.36 3.70 -4.29
CA GLU A 250 -6.40 4.44 -3.57
C GLU A 250 -5.84 5.69 -2.87
N ILE A 251 -4.64 5.58 -2.30
CA ILE A 251 -3.94 6.71 -1.66
C ILE A 251 -3.61 7.80 -2.70
N LEU A 252 -3.24 7.43 -3.92
CA LEU A 252 -2.87 8.38 -4.99
C LEU A 252 -4.09 8.99 -5.70
N VAL A 253 -5.14 8.20 -5.92
CA VAL A 253 -6.31 8.60 -6.73
C VAL A 253 -7.39 9.26 -5.88
N ASN A 254 -7.57 8.84 -4.62
CA ASN A 254 -8.63 9.31 -3.74
C ASN A 254 -8.06 9.69 -2.35
N PRO A 255 -7.24 10.75 -2.24
CA PRO A 255 -6.75 11.24 -0.95
C PRO A 255 -7.91 11.67 -0.04
N ALA A 256 -7.94 11.19 1.20
CA ALA A 256 -9.06 11.41 2.11
C ALA A 256 -9.17 12.86 2.65
N ASN A 257 -8.10 13.65 2.56
CA ASN A 257 -8.05 15.05 2.99
C ASN A 257 -6.81 15.76 2.43
N ASP A 258 -6.77 17.10 2.57
CA ASP A 258 -5.68 17.97 2.11
C ASP A 258 -4.28 17.57 2.63
N TYR A 259 -4.20 16.91 3.80
CA TYR A 259 -2.90 16.43 4.30
C TYR A 259 -2.42 15.23 3.49
N VAL A 260 -3.31 14.28 3.14
CA VAL A 260 -2.95 13.15 2.29
C VAL A 260 -2.63 13.64 0.88
N GLU A 261 -3.42 14.56 0.33
CA GLU A 261 -3.21 15.13 -1.00
C GLU A 261 -1.82 15.78 -1.13
N LYS A 262 -1.45 16.64 -0.17
CA LYS A 262 -0.10 17.24 -0.12
C LYS A 262 1.01 16.22 0.04
N PHE A 263 0.72 15.08 0.67
CA PHE A 263 1.70 14.04 0.90
C PHE A 263 2.03 13.27 -0.39
N VAL A 264 1.08 13.17 -1.32
CA VAL A 264 1.20 12.44 -2.59
C VAL A 264 1.48 13.35 -3.81
N GLU A 265 1.68 14.64 -3.59
CA GLU A 265 1.80 15.67 -4.65
C GLU A 265 3.00 15.43 -5.57
N ASP A 266 4.17 15.12 -4.99
CA ASP A 266 5.44 14.97 -5.72
C ASP A 266 5.72 13.53 -6.20
N VAL A 267 4.75 12.62 -6.08
CA VAL A 267 4.93 11.22 -6.48
C VAL A 267 4.82 11.06 -7.99
N ASP A 268 5.72 10.28 -8.56
CA ASP A 268 5.60 9.79 -9.92
C ASP A 268 4.50 8.71 -10.04
N ARG A 269 3.27 9.16 -10.21
CA ARG A 269 2.07 8.32 -10.33
C ARG A 269 2.10 7.37 -11.52
N SER A 270 2.96 7.62 -12.53
CA SER A 270 3.06 6.79 -13.72
C SER A 270 3.61 5.38 -13.45
N LYS A 271 4.30 5.20 -12.32
CA LYS A 271 4.87 3.92 -11.88
C LYS A 271 3.88 3.01 -11.17
N VAL A 272 2.79 3.57 -10.67
CA VAL A 272 1.82 2.87 -9.81
C VAL A 272 0.48 2.69 -10.52
N LEU A 273 0.06 3.69 -11.30
CA LEU A 273 -1.25 3.65 -11.95
C LEU A 273 -1.23 2.82 -13.23
N GLU A 274 -2.38 2.18 -13.49
CA GLU A 274 -2.65 1.34 -14.66
C GLU A 274 -3.99 1.77 -15.26
N ALA A 275 -4.34 1.26 -16.44
CA ALA A 275 -5.58 1.58 -17.13
C ALA A 275 -6.82 1.44 -16.24
N GLN A 276 -6.89 0.35 -15.47
CA GLN A 276 -8.01 0.07 -14.57
C GLN A 276 -8.20 1.12 -13.47
N HIS A 277 -7.14 1.82 -13.05
CA HIS A 277 -7.17 2.79 -11.97
C HIS A 277 -7.73 4.15 -12.41
N ILE A 278 -7.65 4.46 -13.70
CA ILE A 278 -8.08 5.76 -14.26
C ILE A 278 -9.24 5.66 -15.26
N MET A 279 -9.66 4.44 -15.60
CA MET A 279 -10.76 4.22 -16.52
C MET A 279 -12.10 4.65 -15.92
N LYS A 280 -13.00 5.09 -16.79
CA LYS A 280 -14.39 5.38 -16.45
C LYS A 280 -15.32 4.35 -17.07
N ARG A 281 -16.51 4.24 -16.48
CA ARG A 281 -17.58 3.45 -17.07
C ARG A 281 -17.95 4.04 -18.44
N PRO A 282 -18.01 3.22 -19.51
CA PRO A 282 -18.30 3.72 -20.84
C PRO A 282 -19.80 3.79 -21.09
N GLU A 283 -20.20 4.83 -21.82
CA GLU A 283 -21.48 4.82 -22.54
C GLU A 283 -21.32 4.06 -23.85
N THR A 284 -22.30 3.21 -24.16
CA THR A 284 -22.23 2.25 -25.26
C THR A 284 -23.57 2.10 -25.97
N VAL A 285 -23.54 1.57 -27.18
CA VAL A 285 -24.74 1.09 -27.89
C VAL A 285 -24.59 -0.37 -28.29
N ASP A 286 -25.64 -1.14 -28.09
CA ASP A 286 -25.75 -2.54 -28.53
C ASP A 286 -26.01 -2.62 -30.04
N ILE A 287 -25.11 -3.29 -30.78
CA ILE A 287 -25.12 -3.40 -32.25
C ILE A 287 -26.36 -4.09 -32.80
N GLU A 288 -26.97 -5.01 -32.04
CA GLU A 288 -28.14 -5.78 -32.48
C GLU A 288 -29.46 -5.04 -32.18
N LYS A 289 -29.44 -4.11 -31.23
CA LYS A 289 -30.66 -3.46 -30.70
C LYS A 289 -30.82 -2.01 -31.11
N HIS A 290 -29.71 -1.31 -31.34
CA HIS A 290 -29.73 0.13 -31.57
C HIS A 290 -29.30 0.46 -32.99
N GLY A 291 -30.09 1.30 -33.65
CA GLY A 291 -29.72 1.93 -34.91
C GLY A 291 -29.18 3.36 -34.71
N PRO A 292 -28.90 4.08 -35.81
CA PRO A 292 -28.30 5.41 -35.77
C PRO A 292 -29.06 6.42 -34.91
N ARG A 293 -30.39 6.45 -34.94
CA ARG A 293 -31.18 7.42 -34.15
C ARG A 293 -30.98 7.26 -32.64
N ALA A 294 -30.94 6.02 -32.15
CA ALA A 294 -30.74 5.75 -30.72
C ALA A 294 -29.31 6.10 -30.28
N ALA A 295 -28.32 5.83 -31.13
CA ALA A 295 -26.94 6.23 -30.86
C ALA A 295 -26.79 7.75 -30.78
N LEU A 296 -27.42 8.49 -31.70
CA LEU A 296 -27.38 9.96 -31.72
C LEU A 296 -28.06 10.58 -30.49
N GLU A 297 -29.21 10.03 -30.08
CA GLU A 297 -29.92 10.48 -28.88
C GLU A 297 -29.06 10.29 -27.63
N ARG A 298 -28.39 9.14 -27.51
CA ARG A 298 -27.49 8.83 -26.39
C ARG A 298 -26.27 9.76 -26.38
N MET A 299 -25.62 9.94 -27.52
CA MET A 299 -24.52 10.90 -27.67
C MET A 299 -24.94 12.32 -27.28
N ARG A 300 -26.11 12.78 -27.72
CA ARG A 300 -26.62 14.11 -27.39
C ARG A 300 -26.90 14.28 -25.90
N LYS A 301 -27.49 13.26 -25.27
CA LYS A 301 -27.81 13.27 -23.84
C LYS A 301 -26.55 13.37 -22.98
N GLU A 302 -25.50 12.64 -23.37
CA GLU A 302 -24.26 12.51 -22.61
C GLU A 302 -23.16 13.48 -23.10
N GLY A 303 -23.44 14.31 -24.12
CA GLY A 303 -22.50 15.29 -24.67
C GLY A 303 -21.30 14.70 -25.40
N LEU A 304 -21.47 13.55 -26.06
CA LEU A 304 -20.38 12.78 -26.69
C LEU A 304 -20.28 13.03 -28.19
N SER A 305 -19.05 13.06 -28.72
CA SER A 305 -18.77 13.13 -30.17
C SER A 305 -18.56 11.75 -30.81
N SER A 306 -18.36 10.71 -30.00
CA SER A 306 -18.24 9.31 -30.41
C SER A 306 -18.79 8.39 -29.33
N ILE A 307 -19.18 7.17 -29.71
CA ILE A 307 -19.67 6.15 -28.79
C ILE A 307 -19.22 4.75 -29.23
N TYR A 308 -18.93 3.89 -28.27
CA TYR A 308 -18.56 2.51 -28.56
C TYR A 308 -19.77 1.63 -28.85
N VAL A 309 -19.58 0.74 -29.81
CA VAL A 309 -20.55 -0.26 -30.25
C VAL A 309 -20.14 -1.62 -29.70
N VAL A 310 -21.05 -2.27 -28.98
CA VAL A 310 -20.82 -3.56 -28.30
C VAL A 310 -21.96 -4.54 -28.58
N ASP A 311 -21.81 -5.81 -28.21
CA ASP A 311 -22.94 -6.75 -28.13
C ASP A 311 -23.53 -6.85 -26.71
N ARG A 312 -24.52 -7.74 -26.53
CA ARG A 312 -25.14 -8.06 -25.23
C ARG A 312 -24.16 -8.57 -24.17
N LYS A 313 -23.03 -9.16 -24.58
CA LYS A 313 -21.96 -9.67 -23.71
C LYS A 313 -20.86 -8.63 -23.46
N ARG A 314 -21.06 -7.38 -23.93
CA ARG A 314 -20.10 -6.27 -23.91
C ARG A 314 -18.84 -6.51 -24.75
N LYS A 315 -18.88 -7.45 -25.70
CA LYS A 315 -17.80 -7.61 -26.67
C LYS A 315 -17.71 -6.35 -27.51
N LEU A 316 -16.51 -5.81 -27.65
CA LEU A 316 -16.27 -4.57 -28.39
C LEU A 316 -16.22 -4.83 -29.91
N TYR A 317 -17.07 -4.14 -30.67
CA TYR A 317 -17.11 -4.24 -32.15
C TYR A 317 -16.42 -3.06 -32.84
N GLY A 318 -16.51 -1.87 -32.26
CA GLY A 318 -15.98 -0.66 -32.88
C GLY A 318 -16.50 0.60 -32.19
N TYR A 319 -16.36 1.74 -32.85
CA TYR A 319 -17.01 2.99 -32.46
C TYR A 319 -17.70 3.64 -33.65
N VAL A 320 -18.61 4.57 -33.37
CA VAL A 320 -19.25 5.42 -34.37
C VAL A 320 -19.14 6.88 -33.93
N THR A 321 -19.02 7.81 -34.88
CA THR A 321 -18.96 9.24 -34.59
C THR A 321 -20.34 9.90 -34.73
N ALA A 322 -20.53 11.05 -34.08
CA ALA A 322 -21.77 11.81 -34.19
C ALA A 322 -22.10 12.20 -35.64
N ASP A 323 -21.08 12.48 -36.46
CA ASP A 323 -21.24 12.84 -37.87
C ASP A 323 -21.72 11.65 -38.71
N ASP A 324 -21.10 10.48 -38.55
CA ASP A 324 -21.49 9.26 -39.27
C ASP A 324 -22.92 8.84 -38.92
N VAL A 325 -23.24 8.88 -37.64
CA VAL A 325 -24.56 8.51 -37.13
C VAL A 325 -25.62 9.52 -37.59
N SER A 326 -25.32 10.81 -37.61
CA SER A 326 -26.21 11.86 -38.12
C SER A 326 -26.50 11.69 -39.62
N ALA A 327 -25.49 11.37 -40.42
CA ALA A 327 -25.64 11.08 -41.84
C ALA A 327 -26.49 9.82 -42.08
N ALA A 328 -26.20 8.73 -41.35
CA ALA A 328 -26.95 7.48 -41.45
C ALA A 328 -28.41 7.62 -41.00
N ALA A 329 -28.68 8.41 -39.96
CA ALA A 329 -30.04 8.68 -39.48
C ALA A 329 -30.89 9.44 -40.50
N LYS A 330 -30.30 10.36 -41.28
CA LYS A 330 -30.98 11.08 -42.37
C LYS A 330 -31.31 10.17 -43.57
N GLN A 331 -30.55 9.10 -43.74
CA GLN A 331 -30.77 8.08 -44.78
C GLN A 331 -31.68 6.94 -44.32
N ASP A 332 -32.30 7.07 -43.13
CA ASP A 332 -33.16 6.04 -42.51
C ASP A 332 -32.52 4.64 -42.43
N LYS A 333 -31.19 4.58 -42.28
CA LYS A 333 -30.49 3.32 -41.99
C LYS A 333 -30.95 2.74 -40.66
N LYS A 334 -31.07 1.41 -40.59
CA LYS A 334 -31.59 0.69 -39.42
C LYS A 334 -30.51 0.11 -38.52
N ASP A 335 -29.32 -0.13 -39.05
CA ASP A 335 -28.19 -0.70 -38.33
C ASP A 335 -26.96 0.22 -38.35
N LEU A 336 -25.95 -0.17 -37.60
CA LEU A 336 -24.69 0.56 -37.43
C LEU A 336 -23.53 -0.07 -38.21
N HIS A 337 -23.75 -1.18 -38.93
CA HIS A 337 -22.65 -1.97 -39.50
C HIS A 337 -21.85 -1.20 -40.55
N ASP A 338 -22.54 -0.45 -41.41
CA ASP A 338 -21.91 0.29 -42.52
C ASP A 338 -21.09 1.51 -42.08
N ILE A 339 -21.29 1.98 -40.84
CA ILE A 339 -20.64 3.20 -40.31
C ILE A 339 -19.69 2.89 -39.16
N LEU A 340 -19.42 1.61 -38.91
CA LEU A 340 -18.62 1.15 -37.79
C LEU A 340 -17.13 1.34 -38.10
N HIS A 341 -16.43 2.07 -37.23
CA HIS A 341 -14.98 2.18 -37.25
C HIS A 341 -14.37 1.09 -36.34
N THR A 342 -13.51 0.25 -36.91
CA THR A 342 -12.91 -0.92 -36.22
C THR A 342 -11.49 -0.68 -35.71
N ASP A 343 -10.88 0.43 -36.10
CA ASP A 343 -9.56 0.92 -35.68
C ASP A 343 -9.62 1.52 -34.27
N VAL A 344 -10.09 0.72 -33.32
CA VAL A 344 -10.25 1.15 -31.93
C VAL A 344 -8.89 1.09 -31.22
N PRO A 345 -8.42 2.18 -30.58
CA PRO A 345 -7.30 2.10 -29.67
C PRO A 345 -7.72 1.34 -28.41
N LYS A 346 -7.04 0.24 -28.13
CA LYS A 346 -7.36 -0.68 -27.03
C LYS A 346 -6.18 -0.81 -26.07
N ALA A 347 -6.48 -0.73 -24.78
CA ALA A 347 -5.57 -1.04 -23.69
C ALA A 347 -6.15 -2.20 -22.87
N ASP A 348 -5.28 -3.01 -22.29
CA ASP A 348 -5.68 -4.00 -21.30
C ASP A 348 -5.83 -3.34 -19.93
N MET A 349 -6.46 -4.03 -18.97
CA MET A 349 -6.67 -3.54 -17.60
C MET A 349 -5.36 -3.10 -16.91
N HIS A 350 -4.26 -3.80 -17.21
CA HIS A 350 -2.94 -3.61 -16.60
C HIS A 350 -1.98 -2.78 -17.47
N THR A 351 -2.47 -2.15 -18.55
CA THR A 351 -1.63 -1.29 -19.38
C THR A 351 -1.13 -0.10 -18.56
N THR A 352 0.16 0.21 -18.68
CA THR A 352 0.82 1.27 -17.89
C THR A 352 0.41 2.67 -18.33
N MET A 353 0.51 3.65 -17.43
CA MET A 353 0.24 5.05 -17.75
C MET A 353 1.09 5.61 -18.90
N HIS A 354 2.35 5.17 -19.00
CA HIS A 354 3.24 5.62 -20.07
C HIS A 354 2.77 5.13 -21.45
N GLU A 355 2.33 3.87 -21.53
CA GLU A 355 1.75 3.32 -22.76
C GLU A 355 0.44 4.01 -23.12
N ILE A 356 -0.46 4.19 -22.14
CA ILE A 356 -1.74 4.91 -22.32
C ILE A 356 -1.50 6.34 -22.83
N PHE A 357 -0.51 7.05 -22.28
CA PHE A 357 -0.18 8.41 -22.70
C PHE A 357 0.27 8.47 -24.16
N ASN A 358 1.07 7.50 -24.61
CA ASN A 358 1.49 7.42 -26.01
C ASN A 358 0.31 7.11 -26.93
N MET A 359 -0.58 6.19 -26.53
CA MET A 359 -1.77 5.84 -27.30
C MET A 359 -2.76 7.00 -27.44
N ILE A 360 -2.92 7.81 -26.39
CA ILE A 360 -3.94 8.87 -26.38
C ILE A 360 -3.52 10.12 -27.16
N HIS A 361 -2.23 10.27 -27.44
CA HIS A 361 -1.70 11.42 -28.17
C HIS A 361 -2.27 11.50 -29.60
N ASP A 362 -2.33 10.34 -30.26
CA ASP A 362 -2.71 10.21 -31.67
C ASP A 362 -4.16 9.72 -31.86
N SER A 363 -4.87 9.41 -30.78
CA SER A 363 -6.21 8.83 -30.85
C SER A 363 -7.31 9.90 -31.03
N PRO A 364 -8.20 9.76 -32.03
CA PRO A 364 -9.35 10.64 -32.22
C PRO A 364 -10.49 10.37 -31.23
N VAL A 365 -10.45 9.24 -30.53
CA VAL A 365 -11.48 8.78 -29.58
C VAL A 365 -10.84 8.42 -28.23
N PRO A 366 -11.62 8.24 -27.16
CA PRO A 366 -11.10 7.65 -25.93
C PRO A 366 -10.36 6.32 -26.19
N ILE A 367 -9.55 5.85 -25.25
CA ILE A 367 -8.97 4.50 -25.33
C ILE A 367 -9.97 3.53 -24.71
N ALA A 368 -10.25 2.42 -25.39
CA ALA A 368 -11.08 1.35 -24.86
C ALA A 368 -10.24 0.45 -23.94
N VAL A 369 -10.66 0.30 -22.69
CA VAL A 369 -10.06 -0.67 -21.76
C VAL A 369 -10.81 -1.98 -21.85
N VAL A 370 -10.11 -3.04 -22.24
CA VAL A 370 -10.68 -4.36 -22.50
C VAL A 370 -10.08 -5.44 -21.60
N GLU A 371 -10.86 -6.49 -21.39
CA GLU A 371 -10.43 -7.74 -20.77
C GLU A 371 -11.23 -8.85 -21.45
N ASP A 372 -10.55 -9.86 -22.00
CA ASP A 372 -11.17 -10.94 -22.79
C ASP A 372 -12.10 -10.42 -23.91
N ASP A 373 -11.65 -9.43 -24.69
CA ASP A 373 -12.42 -8.72 -25.74
C ASP A 373 -13.67 -7.96 -25.25
N LYS A 374 -13.93 -7.92 -23.95
CA LYS A 374 -15.06 -7.20 -23.38
C LYS A 374 -14.64 -5.79 -22.97
N LEU A 375 -15.42 -4.81 -23.37
CA LEU A 375 -15.22 -3.42 -22.96
C LEU A 375 -15.54 -3.27 -21.46
N LYS A 376 -14.52 -3.00 -20.66
CA LYS A 376 -14.63 -2.74 -19.21
C LYS A 376 -14.78 -1.25 -18.92
N GLY A 377 -13.93 -0.45 -19.54
CA GLY A 377 -13.82 0.98 -19.29
C GLY A 377 -13.40 1.77 -20.51
N ILE A 378 -13.37 3.10 -20.36
CA ILE A 378 -12.75 4.02 -21.32
C ILE A 378 -11.84 4.99 -20.60
N ILE A 379 -10.76 5.38 -21.26
CA ILE A 379 -9.84 6.39 -20.78
C ILE A 379 -9.90 7.60 -21.70
N VAL A 380 -10.26 8.74 -21.12
CA VAL A 380 -10.32 10.03 -21.82
C VAL A 380 -9.05 10.83 -21.56
N ARG A 381 -8.67 11.71 -22.50
CA ARG A 381 -7.43 12.49 -22.42
C ARG A 381 -7.30 13.28 -21.13
N GLY A 382 -8.40 13.89 -20.68
CA GLY A 382 -8.44 14.63 -19.43
C GLY A 382 -8.15 13.75 -18.20
N ALA A 383 -8.52 12.47 -18.20
CA ALA A 383 -8.25 11.56 -17.09
C ALA A 383 -6.76 11.21 -16.99
N VAL A 384 -6.10 11.00 -18.13
CA VAL A 384 -4.64 10.77 -18.17
C VAL A 384 -3.88 11.99 -17.68
N ILE A 385 -4.25 13.18 -18.17
CA ILE A 385 -3.60 14.44 -17.75
C ILE A 385 -3.83 14.69 -16.26
N ALA A 386 -5.06 14.52 -15.76
CA ALA A 386 -5.38 14.69 -14.34
C ALA A 386 -4.58 13.71 -13.47
N ALA A 387 -4.53 12.43 -13.86
CA ALA A 387 -3.79 11.40 -13.15
C ALA A 387 -2.28 11.68 -13.10
N LEU A 388 -1.70 12.26 -14.17
CA LEU A 388 -0.28 12.62 -14.20
C LEU A 388 0.03 13.96 -13.52
N ALA A 389 -0.89 14.92 -13.58
CA ALA A 389 -0.75 16.26 -12.99
C ALA A 389 -1.09 16.30 -11.50
N GLY A 390 -1.49 15.17 -10.93
CA GLY A 390 -1.83 15.03 -9.52
C GLY A 390 -3.10 15.75 -9.08
N SER A 391 -3.86 16.31 -10.01
CA SER A 391 -5.03 17.15 -9.75
C SER A 391 -6.31 16.32 -9.90
N GLU A 392 -7.14 16.28 -8.86
CA GLU A 392 -8.50 15.76 -8.98
C GLU A 392 -9.29 16.67 -9.94
N VAL A 393 -9.49 16.22 -11.18
CA VAL A 393 -10.70 16.62 -11.89
C VAL A 393 -11.80 15.78 -11.26
N SER A 394 -12.78 16.40 -10.60
CA SER A 394 -13.99 15.72 -10.15
C SER A 394 -14.65 15.06 -11.36
N ILE A 395 -14.34 13.78 -11.55
CA ILE A 395 -14.62 13.04 -12.78
C ILE A 395 -16.05 12.49 -12.77
N ASN A 396 -16.69 12.48 -11.60
CA ASN A 396 -18.08 12.11 -11.39
C ASN A 396 -18.90 13.35 -11.01
N GLY A 397 -19.50 13.99 -12.01
CA GLY A 397 -20.62 14.90 -11.78
C GLY A 397 -21.84 14.09 -11.31
N ASN A 398 -21.91 13.76 -10.02
CA ASN A 398 -23.20 13.45 -9.41
C ASN A 398 -23.92 14.78 -9.21
N HIS A 399 -24.94 14.99 -10.03
CA HIS A 399 -25.94 16.02 -9.80
C HIS A 399 -26.56 15.83 -8.41
N SER A 400 -26.52 16.91 -7.63
CA SER A 400 -27.33 17.13 -6.44
C SER A 400 -28.83 17.10 -6.70
#